data_AF-I4F223-F1
#
_entry.id   AF-I4F223-F1
#
_cell.length_a   1.000
_cell.length_b   1.000
_cell.length_c   1.000
_cell.angle_alpha   90.00
_cell.angle_beta   90.00
_cell.angle_gamma   90.00
#
_symmetry.space_group_name_H-M   'P 1'
#
loop_
_entity.id
_entity.type
_entity.pdbx_description
1 polymer ?
#
loop_
_entity_poly.entity_id
_entity_poly.type
_entity_poly.pdbx_seq_one_letter_code
_entity_poly.pdbx_strand_id
1 'polypeptide(L)'
;MPEPERRPRVAGERRPATDAEARALASAVRLRILRLCLDAPLTNKELAARLDRNPATVLHHVRTLVDTGFLAAEPARRGTRGAREVPYRATGKSWLMDDAGGPAAGRDPSLAAFLEEVAEAGEDRLHSNRLGLRLTAAEREELAGRLHAVLDEFARRPADPQGEKWSVYLGMHPEP
;
A
#
# COMPACT_ATOMS: atom_id res chain seq x y z
N MET A 1 -5.32 14.43 28.51
CA MET A 1 -4.97 14.56 27.07
C MET A 1 -6.08 13.85 26.31
N PRO A 2 -6.72 14.46 25.31
CA PRO A 2 -7.70 13.75 24.50
C PRO A 2 -7.01 12.56 23.83
N GLU A 3 -7.65 11.39 23.86
CA GLU A 3 -7.16 10.20 23.15
C GLU A 3 -7.07 10.55 21.65
N PRO A 4 -5.95 10.28 20.97
CA PRO A 4 -5.83 10.61 19.55
C PRO A 4 -6.97 9.93 18.77
N GLU A 5 -7.73 10.71 18.00
CA GLU A 5 -8.85 10.20 17.20
C GLU A 5 -8.39 9.01 16.35
N ARG A 6 -8.92 7.83 16.67
CA ARG A 6 -8.66 6.59 15.95
C ARG A 6 -9.44 6.60 14.63
N ARG A 7 -8.88 7.25 13.60
CA ARG A 7 -9.52 7.27 12.27
C ARG A 7 -9.35 5.93 11.57
N PRO A 8 -10.40 5.41 10.90
CA PRO A 8 -10.28 4.22 10.06
C PRO A 8 -9.26 4.50 8.95
N ARG A 9 -8.36 3.54 8.69
CA ARG A 9 -7.31 3.68 7.65
C ARG A 9 -7.91 3.70 6.24
N VAL A 10 -9.06 3.08 6.07
CA VAL A 10 -9.76 2.96 4.79
C VAL A 10 -11.24 3.29 5.00
N ALA A 11 -11.79 4.16 4.15
CA ALA A 11 -13.21 4.53 4.16
C ALA A 11 -13.73 4.62 2.71
N GLY A 12 -14.90 4.04 2.46
CA GLY A 12 -15.54 4.00 1.15
C GLY A 12 -15.82 2.57 0.65
N GLU A 13 -16.47 2.50 -0.50
CA GLU A 13 -16.83 1.26 -1.20
C GLU A 13 -15.72 0.84 -2.15
N ARG A 14 -15.57 -0.49 -2.32
CA ARG A 14 -14.68 -1.05 -3.33
C ARG A 14 -15.27 -0.83 -4.71
N ARG A 15 -14.42 -0.56 -5.70
CA ARG A 15 -14.82 -0.39 -7.09
C ARG A 15 -13.67 -0.67 -8.05
N PRO A 16 -13.97 -0.92 -9.34
CA PRO A 16 -12.97 -0.90 -10.39
C PRO A 16 -12.11 0.37 -10.36
N ALA A 17 -10.80 0.19 -10.49
CA ALA A 17 -9.88 1.30 -10.72
C ALA A 17 -10.17 1.95 -12.07
N THR A 18 -10.10 3.28 -12.13
CA THR A 18 -9.97 3.97 -13.42
C THR A 18 -8.61 3.65 -14.05
N ASP A 19 -8.47 3.84 -15.36
CA ASP A 19 -7.19 3.67 -16.06
C ASP A 19 -6.03 4.43 -15.40
N ALA A 20 -6.27 5.66 -14.92
CA ALA A 20 -5.26 6.46 -14.24
C ALA A 20 -4.87 5.86 -12.89
N GLU A 21 -5.84 5.34 -12.13
CA GLU A 21 -5.61 4.67 -10.85
C GLU A 21 -4.89 3.33 -11.03
N ALA A 22 -5.31 2.52 -12.01
CA ALA A 22 -4.65 1.26 -12.35
C ALA A 22 -3.19 1.51 -12.78
N ARG A 23 -2.98 2.47 -13.69
CA ARG A 23 -1.63 2.92 -14.06
C ARG A 23 -0.86 3.50 -12.89
N ALA A 24 -1.49 4.02 -11.85
CA ALA A 24 -0.85 4.52 -10.64
C ALA A 24 -0.42 3.40 -9.68
N LEU A 25 -1.18 2.32 -9.59
CA LEU A 25 -0.83 1.15 -8.77
C LEU A 25 0.12 0.19 -9.50
N ALA A 26 0.26 0.32 -10.82
CA ALA A 26 1.18 -0.44 -11.67
C ALA A 26 2.69 -0.12 -11.46
N SER A 27 3.14 0.12 -10.23
CA SER A 27 4.56 0.35 -9.92
C SER A 27 4.87 -0.01 -8.47
N ALA A 28 5.85 -0.90 -8.29
CA ALA A 28 6.32 -1.32 -6.96
C ALA A 28 6.76 -0.12 -6.10
N VAL A 29 7.50 0.84 -6.67
CA VAL A 29 7.96 2.04 -5.94
C VAL A 29 6.78 2.87 -5.41
N ARG A 30 5.70 3.02 -6.20
CA ARG A 30 4.50 3.75 -5.74
C ARG A 30 3.77 3.00 -4.63
N LEU A 31 3.66 1.68 -4.72
CA LEU A 31 3.08 0.87 -3.64
C LEU A 31 3.91 0.98 -2.35
N ARG A 32 5.24 0.98 -2.45
CA ARG A 32 6.14 1.24 -1.31
C ARG A 32 5.97 2.64 -0.73
N ILE A 33 5.83 3.67 -1.57
CA ILE A 33 5.52 5.04 -1.09
C ILE A 33 4.21 5.05 -0.29
N LEU A 34 3.15 4.39 -0.80
CA LEU A 34 1.87 4.31 -0.09
C LEU A 34 2.02 3.60 1.26
N ARG A 35 2.81 2.52 1.34
CA ARG A 35 3.08 1.82 2.61
C ARG A 35 3.83 2.70 3.60
N LEU A 36 4.87 3.40 3.15
CA LEU A 36 5.66 4.31 3.99
C LEU A 36 4.80 5.48 4.54
N CYS A 37 3.90 6.01 3.71
CA CYS A 37 3.01 7.11 4.08
C CYS A 37 1.70 6.67 4.78
N LEU A 38 1.49 5.37 5.01
CA LEU A 38 0.27 4.86 5.65
C LEU A 38 0.21 5.20 7.14
N ASP A 39 1.35 5.18 7.81
CA ASP A 39 1.45 5.40 9.25
C ASP A 39 1.75 6.87 9.58
N ALA A 40 2.80 7.40 8.97
CA ALA A 40 3.28 8.75 9.22
C ALA A 40 3.31 9.57 7.93
N PRO A 41 3.08 10.89 8.01
CA PRO A 41 3.19 11.74 6.85
C PRO A 41 4.67 11.99 6.55
N LEU A 42 5.08 11.79 5.29
CA LEU A 42 6.47 11.88 4.86
C LEU A 42 6.64 12.90 3.74
N THR A 43 7.70 13.68 3.80
CA THR A 43 8.10 14.61 2.75
C THR A 43 8.77 13.87 1.59
N ASN A 44 8.86 14.50 0.42
CA ASN A 44 9.58 13.94 -0.73
C ASN A 44 11.05 13.58 -0.39
N LYS A 45 11.71 14.40 0.44
CA LYS A 45 13.08 14.17 0.89
C LYS A 45 13.18 12.92 1.78
N GLU A 46 12.26 12.77 2.72
CA GLU A 46 12.21 11.62 3.63
C GLU A 46 11.87 10.31 2.91
N LEU A 47 11.02 10.38 1.87
CA LEU A 47 10.73 9.25 0.99
C LEU A 47 11.95 8.86 0.16
N ALA A 48 12.63 9.84 -0.45
CA ALA A 48 13.83 9.59 -1.24
C ALA A 48 14.95 8.94 -0.43
N ALA A 49 15.16 9.39 0.80
CA ALA A 49 16.13 8.80 1.71
C ALA A 49 15.79 7.35 2.08
N ARG A 50 14.51 7.06 2.39
CA ARG A 50 14.07 5.71 2.77
C ARG A 50 14.08 4.70 1.63
N LEU A 51 13.80 5.17 0.42
CA LEU A 51 13.79 4.32 -0.77
C LEU A 51 15.17 4.15 -1.40
N ASP A 52 16.17 4.89 -0.91
CA ASP A 52 17.48 5.03 -1.53
C ASP A 52 17.37 5.40 -3.04
N ARG A 53 16.66 6.49 -3.32
CA ARG A 53 16.38 6.97 -4.69
C ARG A 53 16.58 8.47 -4.84
N ASN A 54 16.80 8.91 -6.08
CA ASN A 54 16.92 10.32 -6.40
C ASN A 54 15.61 11.09 -6.07
N PRO A 55 15.68 12.26 -5.39
CA PRO A 55 14.48 13.04 -5.06
C PRO A 55 13.61 13.45 -6.24
N ALA A 56 14.18 13.67 -7.42
CA ALA A 56 13.42 14.02 -8.63
C ALA A 56 12.60 12.83 -9.14
N THR A 57 13.16 11.62 -9.10
CA THR A 57 12.45 10.38 -9.44
C THR A 57 11.30 10.13 -8.47
N VAL A 58 11.55 10.28 -7.17
CA VAL A 58 10.51 10.09 -6.13
C VAL A 58 9.39 11.13 -6.29
N LEU A 59 9.75 12.37 -6.64
CA LEU A 59 8.76 13.43 -6.86
C LEU A 59 7.80 13.11 -8.01
N HIS A 60 8.27 12.47 -9.08
CA HIS A 60 7.41 12.01 -10.17
C HIS A 60 6.36 11.01 -9.67
N HIS A 61 6.76 10.04 -8.84
CA HIS A 61 5.86 9.07 -8.24
C HIS A 61 4.87 9.72 -7.27
N VAL A 62 5.36 10.61 -6.39
CA VAL A 62 4.52 11.34 -5.43
C VAL A 62 3.45 12.16 -6.16
N ARG A 63 3.81 12.90 -7.21
CA ARG A 63 2.85 13.68 -8.01
C ARG A 63 1.77 12.79 -8.59
N THR A 64 2.16 11.67 -9.21
CA THR A 64 1.19 10.72 -9.77
C THR A 64 0.21 10.20 -8.71
N LEU A 65 0.70 9.90 -7.51
CA LEU A 65 -0.13 9.41 -6.41
C LEU A 65 -1.04 10.50 -5.83
N VAL A 66 -0.59 11.76 -5.83
CA VAL A 66 -1.42 12.90 -5.42
C VAL A 66 -2.51 13.18 -6.45
N ASP A 67 -2.16 13.21 -7.74
CA ASP A 67 -3.09 13.48 -8.85
C ASP A 67 -4.20 12.42 -8.94
N THR A 68 -3.92 11.21 -8.48
CA THR A 68 -4.88 10.10 -8.40
C THR A 68 -5.55 9.96 -7.03
N GLY A 69 -5.22 10.82 -6.05
CA GLY A 69 -5.81 10.83 -4.72
C GLY A 69 -5.41 9.67 -3.80
N PHE A 70 -4.34 8.93 -4.13
CA PHE A 70 -3.76 7.92 -3.24
C PHE A 70 -2.88 8.53 -2.15
N LEU A 71 -2.28 9.70 -2.41
CA LEU A 71 -1.63 10.55 -1.42
C LEU A 71 -2.38 11.88 -1.28
N ALA A 72 -2.42 12.39 -0.06
CA ALA A 72 -2.86 13.75 0.24
C ALA A 72 -1.68 14.55 0.81
N ALA A 73 -1.53 15.79 0.35
CA ALA A 73 -0.59 16.73 0.94
C ALA A 73 -1.13 17.26 2.28
N GLU A 74 -0.32 17.23 3.32
CA GLU A 74 -0.61 17.86 4.60
C GLU A 74 -0.09 19.32 4.63
N PRO A 75 -0.52 20.13 5.62
CA PRO A 75 0.00 21.48 5.80
C PRO A 75 1.53 21.49 5.81
N ALA A 76 2.10 22.48 5.10
CA ALA A 76 3.54 22.61 5.04
C ALA A 76 4.12 22.89 6.44
N ARG A 77 5.22 22.22 6.77
CA ARG A 77 5.96 22.42 8.02
C ARG A 77 7.33 23.01 7.73
N ARG A 78 7.92 23.61 8.77
CA ARG A 78 9.26 24.20 8.69
C ARG A 78 10.29 23.08 8.96
N GLY A 79 11.06 22.74 7.94
CA GLY A 79 12.14 21.76 8.01
C GLY A 79 13.44 22.33 8.56
N THR A 80 14.49 21.51 8.51
CA THR A 80 15.85 21.92 8.90
C THR A 80 16.29 23.20 8.15
N ARG A 81 16.90 24.15 8.86
CA ARG A 81 17.35 25.46 8.32
C ARG A 81 16.22 26.32 7.71
N GLY A 82 14.98 26.11 8.12
CA GLY A 82 13.87 26.97 7.71
C GLY A 82 13.24 26.63 6.35
N ALA A 83 13.67 25.54 5.70
CA ALA A 83 13.09 25.10 4.44
C ALA A 83 11.59 24.78 4.62
N ARG A 84 10.77 25.15 3.63
CA ARG A 84 9.35 24.78 3.60
C ARG A 84 9.23 23.35 3.05
N GLU A 85 8.68 22.45 3.85
CA GLU A 85 8.51 21.04 3.49
C GLU A 85 7.03 20.67 3.49
N VAL A 86 6.57 19.92 2.47
CA VAL A 86 5.19 19.43 2.36
C VAL A 86 5.20 17.92 2.64
N PRO A 87 4.65 17.46 3.77
CA PRO A 87 4.45 16.05 4.05
C PRO A 87 3.27 15.49 3.25
N TYR A 88 3.32 14.19 2.93
CA TYR A 88 2.25 13.46 2.25
C TYR A 88 1.81 12.27 3.08
N ARG A 89 0.50 12.03 3.13
CA ARG A 89 -0.13 10.89 3.81
C ARG A 89 -0.89 10.02 2.82
N ALA A 90 -0.82 8.70 2.98
CA ALA A 90 -1.64 7.78 2.20
C ALA A 90 -3.11 7.85 2.63
N THR A 91 -4.01 7.85 1.66
CA THR A 91 -5.45 8.01 1.89
C THR A 91 -6.17 6.69 2.18
N GLY A 92 -5.47 5.55 2.08
CA GLY A 92 -6.07 4.21 2.13
C GLY A 92 -6.83 3.81 0.87
N LYS A 93 -7.00 4.74 -0.08
CA LYS A 93 -7.78 4.55 -1.32
C LYS A 93 -7.31 3.38 -2.18
N SER A 94 -6.02 3.00 -2.13
CA SER A 94 -5.50 1.87 -2.90
C SER A 94 -6.14 0.54 -2.51
N TRP A 95 -6.59 0.38 -1.25
CA TRP A 95 -7.32 -0.81 -0.81
C TRP A 95 -8.71 -0.94 -1.44
N LEU A 96 -9.31 0.19 -1.83
CA LEU A 96 -10.66 0.24 -2.42
C LEU A 96 -10.67 -0.04 -3.92
N MET A 97 -9.50 -0.09 -4.55
CA MET A 97 -9.38 -0.32 -5.97
C MET A 97 -9.42 -1.82 -6.22
N ASP A 98 -10.44 -2.28 -6.93
CA ASP A 98 -10.48 -3.65 -7.43
C ASP A 98 -9.44 -3.81 -8.52
N ASP A 99 -8.82 -4.99 -8.53
CA ASP A 99 -8.02 -5.45 -9.65
C ASP A 99 -8.96 -5.82 -10.82
N ALA A 100 -9.61 -4.81 -11.41
CA ALA A 100 -10.59 -4.99 -12.48
C ALA A 100 -9.96 -5.43 -13.82
N GLY A 101 -8.69 -5.86 -13.82
CA GLY A 101 -8.00 -6.27 -15.05
C GLY A 101 -6.88 -7.29 -14.87
N GLY A 102 -6.55 -7.74 -13.65
CA GLY A 102 -5.35 -8.53 -13.42
C GLY A 102 -4.07 -7.75 -13.75
N PRO A 103 -2.89 -8.26 -13.40
CA PRO A 103 -1.64 -7.65 -13.83
C PRO A 103 -1.50 -7.78 -15.35
N ALA A 104 -1.86 -6.71 -16.08
CA ALA A 104 -1.80 -6.62 -17.55
C ALA A 104 -0.39 -6.77 -18.17
N ALA A 105 0.64 -7.04 -17.36
CA ALA A 105 2.04 -6.99 -17.77
C ALA A 105 2.90 -8.19 -17.34
N GLY A 106 2.30 -9.32 -16.93
CA GLY A 106 3.06 -10.54 -16.58
C GLY A 106 3.96 -10.43 -15.35
N ARG A 107 3.93 -9.28 -14.66
CA ARG A 107 4.62 -9.04 -13.39
C ARG A 107 3.69 -8.26 -12.48
N ASP A 108 3.36 -8.85 -11.34
CA ASP A 108 2.55 -8.20 -10.31
C ASP A 108 3.40 -7.16 -9.55
N PRO A 109 3.07 -5.85 -9.63
CA PRO A 109 3.74 -4.81 -8.87
C PRO A 109 3.63 -4.98 -7.36
N SER A 110 2.53 -5.57 -6.87
CA SER A 110 2.28 -5.82 -5.44
C SER A 110 3.22 -6.89 -4.92
N LEU A 111 3.34 -8.01 -5.64
CA LEU A 111 4.36 -9.03 -5.37
C LEU A 111 5.77 -8.45 -5.39
N ALA A 112 6.12 -7.65 -6.41
CA ALA A 112 7.44 -7.04 -6.51
C ALA A 112 7.74 -6.11 -5.32
N ALA A 113 6.78 -5.27 -4.92
CA ALA A 113 6.91 -4.40 -3.74
C ALA A 113 7.07 -5.22 -2.45
N PHE A 114 6.29 -6.29 -2.29
CA PHE A 114 6.38 -7.17 -1.13
C PHE A 114 7.74 -7.86 -1.03
N LEU A 115 8.30 -8.35 -2.14
CA LEU A 115 9.63 -8.96 -2.16
C LEU A 115 10.74 -7.96 -1.80
N GLU A 116 10.62 -6.70 -2.24
CA GLU A 116 11.53 -5.62 -1.80
C GLU A 116 11.41 -5.35 -0.29
N GLU A 117 10.19 -5.32 0.26
CA GLU A 117 9.95 -5.15 1.70
C GLU A 117 10.53 -6.32 2.52
N VAL A 118 10.39 -7.57 2.05
CA VAL A 118 10.99 -8.75 2.69
C VAL A 118 12.52 -8.68 2.65
N ALA A 119 13.10 -8.26 1.51
CA ALA A 119 14.55 -8.09 1.39
C ALA A 119 15.10 -7.03 2.36
N GLU A 120 14.32 -5.98 2.65
CA GLU A 120 14.68 -4.94 3.63
C GLU A 120 14.46 -5.40 5.08
N ALA A 121 13.42 -6.17 5.34
CA ALA A 121 13.08 -6.65 6.68
C ALA A 121 13.94 -7.82 7.15
N GLY A 122 14.42 -8.66 6.22
CA GLY A 122 15.06 -9.94 6.49
C GLY A 122 14.06 -11.10 6.46
N GLU A 123 14.43 -12.21 5.81
CA GLU A 123 13.59 -13.40 5.71
C GLU A 123 13.34 -14.08 7.07
N ASP A 124 14.22 -13.88 8.05
CA ASP A 124 14.06 -14.38 9.43
C ASP A 124 12.84 -13.79 10.15
N ARG A 125 12.36 -12.62 9.69
CA ARG A 125 11.13 -11.97 10.19
C ARG A 125 9.89 -12.31 9.37
N LEU A 126 10.03 -13.04 8.27
CA LEU A 126 8.91 -13.44 7.43
C LEU A 126 8.26 -14.72 7.96
N HIS A 127 7.03 -14.60 8.44
CA HIS A 127 6.18 -15.76 8.71
C HIS A 127 5.33 -16.07 7.47
N SER A 128 5.64 -17.18 6.79
CA SER A 128 4.93 -17.61 5.59
C SER A 128 4.47 -19.06 5.70
N ASN A 129 3.30 -19.34 5.11
CA ASN A 129 2.78 -20.69 4.94
C ASN A 129 2.49 -20.90 3.45
N ARG A 130 2.78 -22.11 2.95
CA ARG A 130 2.44 -22.51 1.58
C ARG A 130 1.45 -23.66 1.63
N LEU A 131 0.36 -23.54 0.90
CA LEU A 131 -0.73 -24.52 0.86
C LEU A 131 -1.11 -24.83 -0.59
N GLY A 132 -1.07 -26.11 -0.97
CA GLY A 132 -1.58 -26.61 -2.25
C GLY A 132 -3.03 -27.10 -2.09
N LEU A 133 -3.92 -26.74 -3.01
CA LEU A 133 -5.34 -27.09 -2.98
C LEU A 133 -5.83 -27.49 -4.37
N ARG A 134 -6.76 -28.44 -4.42
CA ARG A 134 -7.57 -28.71 -5.61
C ARG A 134 -8.96 -28.14 -5.39
N LEU A 135 -9.33 -27.12 -6.15
CA LEU A 135 -10.57 -26.38 -5.99
C LEU A 135 -11.31 -26.30 -7.32
N THR A 136 -12.63 -26.44 -7.28
CA THR A 136 -13.53 -25.99 -8.34
C THR A 136 -13.50 -24.47 -8.47
N ALA A 137 -14.11 -23.93 -9.53
CA ALA A 137 -14.22 -22.48 -9.70
C ALA A 137 -14.98 -21.81 -8.54
N ALA A 138 -16.08 -22.42 -8.10
CA ALA A 138 -16.90 -21.92 -6.99
C ALA A 138 -16.15 -21.93 -5.65
N GLU A 139 -15.44 -23.01 -5.33
CA GLU A 139 -14.64 -23.10 -4.09
C GLU A 139 -13.48 -22.10 -4.09
N ARG A 140 -12.84 -21.85 -5.24
CA ARG A 140 -11.80 -20.83 -5.37
C ARG A 140 -12.35 -19.43 -5.12
N GLU A 141 -13.51 -19.10 -5.68
CA GLU A 141 -14.19 -17.82 -5.46
C GLU A 141 -14.62 -17.64 -4.00
N GLU A 142 -15.15 -18.70 -3.37
CA GLU A 142 -15.48 -18.70 -1.95
C GLU A 142 -14.24 -18.44 -1.09
N LEU A 143 -13.15 -19.19 -1.30
CA LEU A 143 -11.91 -19.03 -0.54
C LEU A 143 -11.35 -17.61 -0.68
N ALA A 144 -11.25 -17.10 -1.92
CA ALA A 144 -10.75 -15.75 -2.18
C ALA A 144 -11.63 -14.69 -1.51
N GLY A 145 -12.96 -14.84 -1.58
CA GLY A 145 -13.91 -13.95 -0.92
C GLY A 145 -13.77 -13.94 0.60
N ARG A 146 -13.65 -15.11 1.23
CA ARG A 146 -13.49 -15.23 2.69
C ARG A 146 -12.17 -14.66 3.18
N LEU A 147 -11.05 -14.97 2.51
CA LEU A 147 -9.74 -14.42 2.84
C LEU A 147 -9.75 -12.89 2.71
N HIS A 148 -10.32 -12.37 1.62
CA HIS A 148 -10.44 -10.94 1.42
C HIS A 148 -11.31 -10.28 2.50
N ALA A 149 -12.44 -10.88 2.87
CA ALA A 149 -13.33 -10.34 3.90
C ALA A 149 -12.61 -10.17 5.25
N VAL A 150 -11.76 -11.14 5.65
CA VAL A 150 -10.92 -11.02 6.85
C VAL A 150 -9.94 -9.86 6.71
N LEU A 151 -9.25 -9.72 5.57
CA LEU A 151 -8.31 -8.62 5.37
C LEU A 151 -9.01 -7.25 5.37
N ASP A 152 -10.18 -7.14 4.74
CA ASP A 152 -10.98 -5.91 4.68
C ASP A 152 -11.45 -5.48 6.07
N GLU A 153 -11.83 -6.43 6.92
CA GLU A 153 -12.16 -6.18 8.33
C GLU A 153 -10.98 -5.48 9.04
N PHE A 154 -9.77 -6.01 8.94
CA PHE A 154 -8.58 -5.40 9.56
C PHE A 154 -8.16 -4.09 8.89
N ALA A 155 -8.33 -3.94 7.58
CA ALA A 155 -8.00 -2.71 6.85
C ALA A 155 -8.90 -1.53 7.28
N ARG A 156 -10.16 -1.79 7.63
CA ARG A 156 -11.14 -0.79 8.07
C ARG A 156 -11.06 -0.48 9.56
N ARG A 157 -10.49 -1.37 10.37
CA ARG A 157 -10.27 -1.12 11.80
C ARG A 157 -9.33 0.08 11.99
N PRO A 158 -9.59 0.94 12.99
CA PRO A 158 -8.62 1.95 13.35
C PRO A 158 -7.29 1.34 13.82
N ALA A 159 -6.20 1.99 13.46
CA ALA A 159 -4.87 1.57 13.90
C ALA A 159 -4.68 1.80 15.39
N ASP A 160 -4.06 0.85 16.08
CA ASP A 160 -3.50 1.13 17.40
C ASP A 160 -2.13 1.81 17.25
N PRO A 161 -1.90 3.01 17.82
CA PRO A 161 -0.60 3.68 17.76
C PRO A 161 0.53 2.90 18.43
N GLN A 162 0.23 1.96 19.33
CA GLN A 162 1.20 1.08 19.98
C GLN A 162 1.42 -0.23 19.21
N GLY A 163 0.68 -0.46 18.13
CA GLY A 163 0.80 -1.65 17.30
C GLY A 163 2.09 -1.67 16.47
N GLU A 164 2.70 -2.85 16.34
CA GLU A 164 3.80 -3.04 15.40
C GLU A 164 3.29 -2.96 13.95
N LYS A 165 4.14 -2.48 13.05
CA LYS A 165 3.83 -2.36 11.62
C LYS A 165 4.06 -3.70 10.95
N TRP A 166 2.98 -4.28 10.45
CA TRP A 166 3.01 -5.51 9.67
C TRP A 166 2.67 -5.24 8.20
N SER A 167 3.38 -5.91 7.29
CA SER A 167 3.02 -6.00 5.87
C SER A 167 2.41 -7.38 5.61
N VAL A 168 1.27 -7.41 4.94
CA VAL A 168 0.57 -8.65 4.57
C VAL A 168 0.32 -8.61 3.07
N TYR A 169 0.79 -9.65 2.39
CA TYR A 169 0.54 -9.91 0.98
C TYR A 169 -0.16 -11.27 0.86
N LEU A 170 -1.23 -11.32 0.06
CA LEU A 170 -1.94 -12.55 -0.27
C LEU A 170 -1.94 -12.71 -1.78
N GLY A 171 -1.40 -13.82 -2.26
CA GLY A 171 -1.43 -14.20 -3.66
C GLY A 171 -1.99 -15.61 -3.82
N MET A 172 -2.80 -15.83 -4.86
CA MET A 172 -3.29 -17.14 -5.27
C MET A 172 -2.96 -17.31 -6.76
N HIS A 173 -2.42 -18.46 -7.14
CA HIS A 173 -2.10 -18.78 -8.53
C HIS A 173 -2.37 -20.27 -8.80
N PRO A 174 -2.66 -20.68 -10.05
CA PRO A 174 -2.69 -22.09 -10.41
C PRO A 174 -1.30 -22.72 -10.24
N GLU A 175 -1.25 -24.00 -9.90
CA GLU A 175 0.00 -24.77 -9.98
C GLU A 175 0.46 -24.89 -11.44
N PRO A 176 1.78 -24.91 -11.70
CA PRO A 176 2.34 -25.06 -13.04
C PRO A 176 2.04 -26.43 -13.66
#